data_AF-A0AAN9PCS4-F1
#
_entry.id   AF-A0AAN9PCS4-F1
#
_cell.length_a   1.000
_cell.length_b   1.000
_cell.length_c   1.000
_cell.angle_alpha   90.00
_cell.angle_beta   90.00
_cell.angle_gamma   90.00
#
_symmetry.space_group_name_H-M   'P 1'
#
loop_
_entity.id
_entity.type
_entity.pdbx_description
1 polymer ?
#
loop_
_entity_poly.entity_id
_entity_poly.type
_entity_poly.pdbx_seq_one_letter_code
_entity_poly.pdbx_strand_id
1 'polypeptide(L)' 'MNLYMKCFCYQDRSLGFDYQGIETLQIKPEDWHSIGVILYVYGYNYLRSQCAYDVAPGGLLASVYHLTRIEYGIDQPA' A
#
# COMPACT_ATOMS: atom_id res chain seq x y z
N MET A 1 -3.85 -12.28 -0.71
CA MET A 1 -4.40 -11.09 -0.03
C MET A 1 -3.47 -9.95 -0.37
N ASN A 2 -3.90 -9.07 -1.26
CA ASN A 2 -3.17 -7.87 -1.66
C ASN A 2 -3.50 -6.71 -0.70
N LEU A 3 -2.60 -5.74 -0.58
CA LEU A 3 -2.83 -4.50 0.15
C LEU A 3 -2.26 -3.33 -0.65
N TYR A 4 -3.07 -2.28 -0.83
CA TYR A 4 -2.58 -1.01 -1.35
C TYR A 4 -2.32 -0.05 -0.20
N MET A 5 -1.13 0.53 -0.16
CA MET A 5 -0.78 1.63 0.72
C MET A 5 -0.57 2.90 -0.08
N LYS A 6 -1.07 4.00 0.46
CA LYS A 6 -1.04 5.31 -0.18
C LYS A 6 -0.53 6.33 0.82
N CYS A 7 0.65 6.85 0.58
CA CYS A 7 1.33 7.75 1.50
C CYS A 7 0.98 9.22 1.23
N PHE A 8 0.43 9.91 2.25
CA PHE A 8 -0.01 11.31 2.23
C PHE A 8 0.17 12.02 3.58
N CYS A 9 0.47 13.32 3.52
CA CYS A 9 0.75 14.20 4.68
C CYS A 9 -0.39 14.50 5.68
N TYR A 10 -1.56 13.85 5.62
CA TYR A 10 -2.72 14.27 6.43
C TYR A 10 -3.00 13.38 7.65
N GLN A 11 -3.39 12.11 7.46
CA GLN A 11 -3.77 11.20 8.55
C GLN A 11 -3.85 9.74 8.08
N ASP A 12 -3.59 8.81 9.00
CA ASP A 12 -3.80 7.38 8.77
C ASP A 12 -5.29 7.07 8.75
N ARG A 13 -5.78 6.51 7.64
CA ARG A 13 -7.19 6.11 7.50
C ARG A 13 -7.36 5.08 6.40
N SER A 14 -8.41 4.27 6.49
CA SER A 14 -8.87 3.49 5.34
C SER A 14 -9.52 4.44 4.31
N LEU A 15 -9.17 4.25 3.03
CA LEU A 15 -9.78 4.92 1.89
C LEU A 15 -10.90 4.07 1.25
N GLY A 16 -11.12 2.85 1.75
CA GLY A 16 -12.05 1.88 1.20
C GLY A 16 -11.40 0.90 0.23
N PHE A 17 -12.25 0.11 -0.42
CA PHE A 17 -11.84 -0.94 -1.35
C PHE A 17 -11.77 -0.41 -2.79
N ASP A 18 -10.78 -0.88 -3.54
CA ASP A 18 -10.69 -0.63 -4.98
C ASP A 18 -11.69 -1.50 -5.78
N TYR A 19 -11.66 -1.38 -7.11
CA TYR A 19 -12.53 -2.15 -8.00
C TYR A 19 -12.26 -3.66 -8.00
N GLN A 20 -11.11 -4.10 -7.45
CA GLN A 20 -10.75 -5.51 -7.28
C GLN A 20 -11.06 -6.02 -5.87
N GLY A 21 -11.67 -5.19 -5.01
CA GLY A 21 -11.97 -5.52 -3.63
C GLY A 21 -10.74 -5.48 -2.70
N ILE A 22 -9.66 -4.80 -3.09
CA ILE A 22 -8.45 -4.64 -2.30
C ILE A 22 -8.53 -3.36 -1.48
N GLU A 23 -8.28 -3.46 -0.17
CA GLU A 23 -8.29 -2.29 0.72
C GLU A 23 -7.13 -1.36 0.41
N THR A 24 -7.42 -0.05 0.38
CA THR A 24 -6.42 1.01 0.28
C THR A 24 -6.29 1.73 1.62
N LEU A 25 -5.10 1.66 2.22
CA LEU A 25 -4.76 2.40 3.44
C LEU A 25 -4.04 3.69 3.10
N GLN A 26 -4.57 4.82 3.56
CA GLN A 26 -3.84 6.07 3.60
C GLN A 26 -2.96 6.08 4.84
N ILE A 27 -1.71 6.45 4.67
CA ILE A 27 -0.76 6.55 5.78
C ILE A 27 0.05 7.84 5.72
N LYS A 28 0.53 8.28 6.87
CA LYS A 28 1.45 9.40 6.97
C LYS A 28 2.87 9.02 6.53
N PRO A 29 3.64 9.95 5.93
CA PRO A 29 5.03 9.69 5.56
C PRO A 29 5.92 9.35 6.76
N GLU A 30 5.64 9.94 7.92
CA GLU A 30 6.41 9.71 9.15
C GLU A 30 6.26 8.26 9.65
N ASP A 31 5.08 7.68 9.47
CA ASP A 31 4.73 6.35 9.95
C ASP A 31 5.08 5.23 8.93
N TRP A 32 5.53 5.60 7.72
CA TRP A 32 5.84 4.67 6.63
C TRP A 32 6.77 3.53 7.06
N HIS A 33 7.85 3.85 7.77
CA HIS A 33 8.84 2.85 8.18
C HIS A 33 8.25 1.86 9.18
N SER A 34 7.50 2.35 10.17
CA SER A 34 6.85 1.51 11.19
C SER A 34 5.84 0.57 10.55
N ILE A 35 5.02 1.09 9.63
CA ILE A 35 4.00 0.29 8.93
C ILE A 35 4.65 -0.72 7.99
N GLY A 36 5.73 -0.35 7.29
CA GLY A 36 6.51 -1.27 6.46
C GLY A 36 7.04 -2.47 7.24
N VAL A 37 7.60 -2.24 8.43
CA VAL A 37 8.07 -3.31 9.32
C VAL A 37 6.91 -4.21 9.76
N ILE A 38 5.80 -3.62 10.21
CA ILE A 38 4.61 -4.36 10.64
C ILE A 38 4.09 -5.26 9.51
N LEU A 39 3.94 -4.72 8.30
CA LEU A 39 3.42 -5.48 7.16
C LEU A 39 4.34 -6.62 6.73
N TYR A 40 5.65 -6.39 6.77
CA TYR A 40 6.62 -7.45 6.52
C TYR A 40 6.49 -8.58 7.55
N VAL A 41 6.34 -8.25 8.84
CA VAL A 41 6.09 -9.22 9.91
C VAL A 41 4.77 -9.97 9.72
N TYR A 42 3.72 -9.31 9.20
CA TYR A 42 2.44 -9.93 8.83
C TYR A 42 2.51 -10.80 7.56
N GLY A 43 3.66 -10.85 6.88
CA GLY A 43 3.91 -11.72 5.74
C GLY A 43 3.76 -11.06 4.38
N TYR A 44 3.54 -9.74 4.31
CA TYR A 44 3.63 -8.97 3.06
C TYR A 44 5.08 -8.83 2.64
N ASN A 45 5.59 -9.89 2.01
CA ASN A 45 6.99 -10.10 1.68
C ASN A 45 7.36 -9.69 0.26
N TYR A 46 6.40 -9.23 -0.55
CA TYR A 46 6.63 -8.89 -1.95
C TYR A 46 5.99 -7.55 -2.33
N LEU A 47 6.83 -6.61 -2.79
CA LEU A 47 6.40 -5.34 -3.38
C LEU A 47 6.12 -5.55 -4.87
N ARG A 48 4.84 -5.60 -5.25
CA ARG A 48 4.42 -5.80 -6.65
C ARG A 48 4.57 -4.56 -7.50
N SER A 49 4.29 -3.41 -6.94
CA SER A 49 4.37 -2.15 -7.67
C SER A 49 4.55 -0.98 -6.71
N GLN A 50 5.41 -0.05 -7.11
CA GLN A 50 5.52 1.26 -6.48
C GLN A 50 5.29 2.30 -7.58
N CYS A 51 4.39 3.24 -7.34
CA CYS A 51 4.17 4.35 -8.24
C CYS A 51 3.96 5.65 -7.48
N ALA A 52 4.23 6.77 -8.15
CA ALA A 52 3.85 8.09 -7.70
C ALA A 52 2.70 8.60 -8.56
N TYR A 53 1.77 9.35 -7.98
CA TYR A 53 0.71 10.00 -8.75
C TYR A 53 0.40 11.40 -8.21
N ASP A 54 0.09 12.30 -9.14
CA ASP A 54 -0.40 13.65 -8.84
C ASP A 54 -1.85 13.58 -8.37
N VAL A 55 -2.13 14.09 -7.18
CA VAL A 55 -3.53 14.18 -6.67
C VAL A 55 -4.33 15.20 -7.45
N ALA A 56 -3.70 16.32 -7.72
CA ALA A 56 -4.26 17.45 -8.42
C ALA A 56 -3.11 18.21 -9.09
N PRO A 57 -3.36 18.88 -10.23
CA PRO A 57 -2.36 19.75 -10.85
C PRO A 57 -1.85 20.81 -9.86
N GLY A 58 -0.54 20.89 -9.67
CA GLY A 58 0.09 21.81 -8.71
C GLY A 58 -0.18 21.48 -7.23
N GLY A 59 -0.77 20.32 -6.95
CA GLY A 59 -1.12 19.86 -5.63
C GLY A 59 -0.10 18.89 -5.04
N LEU A 60 -0.61 17.99 -4.19
CA LEU A 60 0.22 17.00 -3.52
C LEU A 60 0.54 15.82 -4.43
N LEU A 61 1.74 15.29 -4.25
CA LEU A 61 2.12 13.96 -4.75
C LEU A 61 1.74 12.92 -3.72
N ALA A 62 1.37 11.73 -4.18
CA ALA A 62 1.37 10.54 -3.35
C ALA A 62 2.24 9.45 -3.92
N SER A 63 2.79 8.66 -3.01
CA SER A 63 3.38 7.38 -3.32
C SER A 63 2.40 6.27 -2.99
N VAL A 64 2.17 5.36 -3.94
CA VAL A 64 1.35 4.17 -3.79
C VAL A 64 2.26 2.95 -3.83
N TYR A 65 2.03 2.02 -2.91
CA TYR A 65 2.75 0.77 -2.78
C TYR A 65 1.75 -0.37 -2.77
N HIS A 66 1.95 -1.31 -3.69
CA HIS A 66 1.15 -2.52 -3.80
C HIS A 66 1.94 -3.68 -3.21
N LEU A 67 1.50 -4.16 -2.06
CA LEU A 67 2.14 -5.24 -1.32
C LEU A 67 1.31 -6.52 -1.44
N THR A 68 2.00 -7.63 -1.63
CA THR A 68 1.40 -8.96 -1.77
C THR A 68 2.15 -9.96 -0.89
N ARG A 69 1.41 -10.95 -0.40
CA ARG A 69 1.99 -12.12 0.25
C ARG A 69 2.25 -13.19 -0.82
N ILE A 70 3.50 -13.60 -0.95
CA ILE A 70 3.89 -14.74 -1.78
C ILE A 70 4.25 -15.90 -0.86
N GLU A 71 3.64 -17.04 -1.11
CA GLU A 71 3.89 -18.30 -0.41
C GLU A 71 4.33 -19.36 -1.42
N TYR A 72 5.19 -20.27 -0.98
CA TYR A 72 5.70 -21.33 -1.85
C TYR A 72 4.58 -22.30 -2.26
N GLY A 73 4.54 -22.67 -3.54
CA GLY A 73 3.55 -23.62 -4.07
C GLY A 73 2.19 -23.03 -4.39
N ILE A 74 2.07 -21.69 -4.47
CA ILE A 74 0.84 -21.03 -4.92
C ILE A 74 1.08 -20.44 -6.33
N ASP A 75 0.34 -20.96 -7.32
CA ASP A 75 0.49 -20.59 -8.74
C ASP A 75 0.02 -19.16 -9.05
N GLN A 76 -0.80 -18.58 -8.17
CA GLN A 76 -1.27 -17.20 -8.28
C GLN A 76 -1.03 -16.43 -6.98
N PRO A 77 -0.30 -15.31 -7.02
CA PRO A 77 -0.21 -14.42 -5.86
C PRO A 77 -1.62 -13.90 -5.54
N ALA A 78 -2.11 -14.27 -4.36
CA ALA A 78 -3.48 -13.95 -3.90
C ALA A 78 -3.68 -12.46 -3.62
#